data_AF-A0A0F9NGD4-F1
#
_entry.id   AF-A0A0F9NGD4-F1
#
_cell.length_a   1.000
_cell.length_b   1.000
_cell.length_c   1.000
_cell.angle_alpha   90.00
_cell.angle_beta   90.00
_cell.angle_gamma   90.00
#
_symmetry.space_group_name_H-M   'P 1'
#
loop_
_entity.id
_entity.type
_entity.pdbx_description
1 polymer ?
#
loop_
_entity_poly.entity_id
_entity_poly.type
_entity_poly.pdbx_seq_one_letter_code
_entity_poly.pdbx_strand_id
1 'polypeptide(L)'
;MSYDLTDITGIGKATAEKMKAAGIDSIEKLAKAKSEDLLILKIKGVGKATSEKYIINAKNFLKERGTKTKQKSKPDTTQKIKPKIDTKAKPKRVSSNIKELIKKQAECNIGLVGHVDHGKTTLVKALTGDWTDRHSEEQERGISIKFGYSNASILYCPSCDEYLTYYLAEQ
;
A
#
# COMPACT_ATOMS: atom_id res chain seq x y z
N MET A 1 2.22 16.30 26.36
CA MET A 1 3.03 15.31 25.62
C MET A 1 3.93 16.09 24.69
N SER A 2 5.16 16.36 25.11
CA SER A 2 6.20 16.87 24.21
C SER A 2 6.58 15.72 23.27
N TYR A 3 6.59 15.98 21.97
CA TYR A 3 7.07 15.00 20.98
C TYR A 3 8.49 15.36 20.59
N ASP A 4 9.41 14.42 20.83
CA ASP A 4 10.81 14.59 20.48
C ASP A 4 11.04 14.46 18.98
N LEU A 5 11.97 15.24 18.45
CA LEU A 5 12.35 15.24 17.03
C LEU A 5 12.80 13.85 16.53
N THR A 6 13.25 12.98 17.44
CA THR A 6 13.61 11.58 17.16
C THR A 6 12.42 10.68 16.79
N ASP A 7 11.18 11.11 17.04
CA ASP A 7 9.99 10.39 16.57
C ASP A 7 9.80 10.51 15.04
N ILE A 8 10.50 11.45 14.38
CA ILE A 8 10.41 11.68 12.94
C ILE A 8 11.40 10.77 12.21
N THR A 9 10.88 10.02 11.24
CA THR A 9 11.68 9.15 10.38
C THR A 9 12.79 9.94 9.66
N GLY A 10 14.03 9.51 9.87
CA GLY A 10 15.24 10.13 9.29
C GLY A 10 15.98 11.11 10.20
N ILE A 11 15.46 11.47 11.38
CA ILE A 11 16.18 12.32 12.34
C ILE A 11 16.85 11.45 13.42
N GLY A 12 18.16 11.19 13.25
CA GLY A 12 18.97 10.52 14.28
C GLY A 12 19.22 11.39 15.50
N LYS A 13 19.53 10.76 16.65
CA LYS A 13 19.77 11.44 17.95
C LYS A 13 20.74 12.63 17.84
N ALA A 14 21.90 12.42 17.21
CA ALA A 14 22.92 13.46 17.01
C ALA A 14 22.49 14.61 16.07
N THR A 15 21.44 14.44 15.28
CA THR A 15 20.81 15.51 14.48
C THR A 15 19.73 16.22 15.29
N ALA A 16 18.92 15.48 16.04
CA ALA A 16 17.92 16.02 16.97
C ALA A 16 18.56 16.92 18.05
N GLU A 17 19.71 16.54 18.62
CA GLU A 17 20.44 17.37 19.59
C GLU A 17 20.91 18.69 18.98
N LYS A 18 21.42 18.67 17.74
CA LYS A 18 21.81 19.89 17.02
C LYS A 18 20.61 20.78 16.69
N MET A 19 19.46 20.19 16.36
CA MET A 19 18.21 20.93 16.13
C MET A 19 17.66 21.54 17.43
N LYS A 20 17.76 20.83 18.57
CA LYS A 20 17.44 21.38 19.90
C LYS A 20 18.36 22.54 20.28
N ALA A 21 19.67 22.39 20.08
CA ALA A 21 20.65 23.47 20.29
C ALA A 21 20.40 24.69 19.38
N ALA A 22 19.80 24.47 18.21
CA ALA A 22 19.39 25.49 17.25
C ALA A 22 18.00 26.10 17.52
N GLY A 23 17.34 25.79 18.65
CA GLY A 23 16.05 26.36 19.03
C GLY A 23 14.82 25.71 18.39
N ILE A 24 14.99 24.61 17.66
CA ILE A 24 13.89 23.76 17.18
C ILE A 24 13.73 22.61 18.18
N ASP A 25 13.09 22.87 19.30
CA ASP A 25 12.84 21.88 20.37
C ASP A 25 11.71 20.88 20.07
N SER A 26 10.76 21.26 19.20
CA SER A 26 9.46 20.57 19.05
C SER A 26 9.10 20.33 17.58
N ILE A 27 8.45 19.19 17.30
CA ILE A 27 7.94 18.82 15.95
C ILE A 27 7.04 19.91 15.35
N GLU A 28 6.24 20.59 16.18
CA GLU A 28 5.35 21.67 15.76
C GLU A 28 6.10 22.90 15.23
N LYS A 29 7.32 23.17 15.74
CA LYS A 29 8.19 24.23 15.22
C LYS A 29 8.82 23.81 13.90
N LEU A 30 9.29 22.57 13.81
CA LEU A 30 9.86 22.00 12.58
C LEU A 30 8.86 21.97 11.41
N ALA A 31 7.59 21.64 11.67
CA ALA A 31 6.55 21.59 10.63
C ALA A 31 6.14 22.98 10.09
N LYS A 32 6.40 24.05 10.85
CA LYS A 32 6.10 25.45 10.51
C LYS A 32 7.30 26.20 9.92
N ALA A 33 8.52 25.73 10.15
CA ALA A 33 9.74 26.30 9.59
C ALA A 33 9.76 26.19 8.05
N LYS A 34 10.41 27.14 7.38
CA LYS A 34 10.67 27.05 5.94
C LYS A 34 11.96 26.28 5.67
N SER A 35 12.13 25.86 4.43
CA SER A 35 13.34 25.17 3.95
C SER A 35 14.62 26.01 4.15
N GLU A 36 14.50 27.34 4.14
CA GLU A 36 15.61 28.27 4.25
C GLU A 36 16.11 28.40 5.70
N ASP A 37 15.20 28.42 6.67
CA ASP A 37 15.52 28.56 8.10
C ASP A 37 16.44 27.41 8.58
N LEU A 38 16.19 26.19 8.09
CA LEU A 38 16.99 25.00 8.37
C LEU A 38 18.40 25.02 7.76
N LEU A 39 18.62 25.81 6.70
CA LEU A 39 19.92 25.97 6.05
C LEU A 39 20.79 27.03 6.74
N ILE A 40 20.16 28.11 7.24
CA ILE A 40 20.83 29.18 7.99
C ILE A 40 21.49 28.62 9.26
N LEU A 41 20.89 27.60 9.88
CA LEU A 41 21.40 26.93 11.09
C LEU A 41 22.72 26.14 10.89
N LYS A 42 23.27 26.07 9.67
CA LYS A 42 24.59 25.44 9.34
C LYS A 42 24.82 24.06 9.98
N ILE A 43 23.76 23.27 10.14
CA ILE A 43 23.84 21.93 10.75
C ILE A 43 24.61 21.00 9.79
N LYS A 44 25.87 20.65 10.14
CA LYS A 44 26.69 19.69 9.39
C LYS A 44 25.90 18.39 9.17
N GLY A 45 25.53 18.12 7.92
CA GLY A 45 24.79 16.93 7.48
C GLY A 45 23.35 17.18 6.96
N VAL A 46 22.82 18.40 7.05
CA VAL A 46 21.46 18.72 6.55
C VAL A 46 21.54 19.59 5.30
N GLY A 47 21.25 19.00 4.13
CA GLY A 47 21.11 19.71 2.85
C GLY A 47 19.65 19.99 2.48
N LYS A 48 19.42 20.79 1.44
CA LYS A 48 18.07 21.24 0.99
C LYS A 48 17.04 20.10 0.91
N ALA A 49 17.35 19.05 0.15
CA ALA A 49 16.49 17.88 -0.03
C ALA A 49 16.28 17.04 1.26
N THR A 50 17.12 17.20 2.28
CA THR A 50 16.94 16.55 3.59
C THR A 50 16.01 17.39 4.48
N SER A 51 16.17 18.71 4.47
CA SER A 51 15.26 19.66 5.15
C SER A 51 13.80 19.48 4.69
N GLU A 52 13.58 19.39 3.39
CA GLU A 52 12.25 19.16 2.80
C GLU A 52 11.62 17.86 3.30
N LYS A 53 12.37 16.75 3.30
CA LYS A 53 11.92 15.45 3.83
C LYS A 53 11.53 15.54 5.30
N TYR A 54 12.31 16.26 6.12
CA TYR A 54 11.97 16.46 7.53
C TYR A 54 10.69 17.29 7.72
N ILE A 55 10.47 18.33 6.92
CA ILE A 55 9.23 19.14 6.96
C ILE A 55 8.03 18.31 6.51
N ILE A 56 8.14 17.51 5.44
CA ILE A 56 7.08 16.61 4.95
C ILE A 56 6.74 15.57 6.02
N ASN A 57 7.74 14.90 6.59
CA ASN A 57 7.53 13.90 7.63
C ASN A 57 6.92 14.52 8.91
N ALA A 58 7.35 15.71 9.32
CA ALA A 58 6.75 16.44 10.44
C ALA A 58 5.28 16.82 10.18
N LYS A 59 4.93 17.28 8.98
CA LYS A 59 3.54 17.59 8.59
C LYS A 59 2.65 16.35 8.59
N ASN A 60 3.14 15.22 8.05
CA ASN A 60 2.41 13.95 8.07
C ASN A 60 2.19 13.45 9.51
N PHE A 61 3.22 13.52 10.34
CA PHE A 61 3.17 13.12 11.76
C PHE A 61 2.16 13.94 12.59
N LEU A 62 1.98 15.23 12.27
CA LEU A 62 0.95 16.07 12.90
C LEU A 62 -0.45 15.73 12.34
N LYS A 63 -0.58 15.48 11.04
CA LYS A 63 -1.85 15.09 10.38
C LYS A 63 -2.42 13.79 10.97
N GLU A 64 -1.56 12.80 11.24
CA GLU A 64 -1.94 11.52 11.87
C GLU A 64 -2.38 11.65 13.34
N ARG A 65 -2.05 12.75 14.03
CA ARG A 65 -2.29 12.92 15.48
C ARG A 65 -3.37 13.94 15.84
N GLY A 66 -3.97 14.61 14.84
CA GLY A 66 -5.18 15.44 15.02
C GLY A 66 -6.40 14.63 15.49
N THR A 67 -6.41 13.32 15.27
CA THR A 67 -7.45 12.35 15.66
C THR A 67 -7.02 11.49 16.87
N LYS A 68 -6.92 12.13 18.03
CA LYS A 68 -6.70 11.53 19.38
C LYS A 68 -7.74 10.44 19.74
N THR A 69 -7.49 9.35 20.50
CA THR A 69 -6.26 8.63 20.96
C THR A 69 -6.63 7.26 21.59
N LYS A 70 -5.81 6.20 21.44
CA LYS A 70 -5.33 5.28 22.53
C LYS A 70 -4.31 4.23 22.00
N GLN A 71 -3.41 3.75 22.88
CA GLN A 71 -2.15 3.02 22.61
C GLN A 71 -1.78 2.13 23.84
N LYS A 72 -0.90 1.11 23.86
CA LYS A 72 -0.04 0.40 22.87
C LYS A 72 0.53 -0.91 23.51
N SER A 73 0.62 -2.05 22.79
CA SER A 73 1.72 -3.04 22.93
C SER A 73 1.72 -4.12 21.82
N LYS A 74 2.91 -4.65 21.49
CA LYS A 74 3.26 -5.64 20.44
C LYS A 74 3.55 -7.03 21.08
N PRO A 75 3.74 -8.17 20.36
CA PRO A 75 4.26 -8.28 18.99
C PRO A 75 3.58 -9.28 18.02
N ASP A 76 4.14 -9.24 16.81
CA ASP A 76 4.10 -10.20 15.70
C ASP A 76 2.82 -10.56 14.92
N THR A 77 2.95 -10.30 13.61
CA THR A 77 2.41 -10.97 12.42
C THR A 77 0.91 -11.37 12.35
N THR A 78 0.32 -11.07 11.19
CA THR A 78 -1.11 -11.15 10.83
C THR A 78 -2.06 -10.22 11.59
N GLN A 79 -2.69 -9.28 10.86
CA GLN A 79 -4.16 -9.13 10.87
C GLN A 79 -4.70 -8.18 9.80
N LYS A 80 -5.54 -8.75 8.92
CA LYS A 80 -6.88 -8.27 8.55
C LYS A 80 -7.06 -6.76 8.38
N ILE A 81 -6.71 -6.25 7.20
CA ILE A 81 -7.48 -5.14 6.62
C ILE A 81 -8.68 -5.79 5.92
N LYS A 82 -9.87 -5.71 6.51
CA LYS A 82 -11.12 -5.89 5.76
C LYS A 82 -11.34 -4.57 4.99
N PRO A 83 -11.35 -4.56 3.65
CA PRO A 83 -11.89 -3.42 2.93
C PRO A 83 -13.38 -3.35 3.28
N LYS A 84 -13.86 -2.17 3.70
CA LYS A 84 -15.30 -1.93 3.67
C LYS A 84 -15.69 -1.86 2.20
N ILE A 85 -16.47 -2.84 1.75
CA ILE A 85 -17.14 -2.74 0.46
C ILE A 85 -18.27 -1.73 0.66
N ASP A 86 -17.97 -0.44 0.49
CA ASP A 86 -18.97 0.61 0.44
C ASP A 86 -19.71 0.47 -0.90
N THR A 87 -20.85 -0.23 -0.86
CA THR A 87 -21.67 -0.72 -1.99
C THR A 87 -22.35 0.37 -2.84
N LYS A 88 -21.71 1.52 -3.06
CA LYS A 88 -22.31 2.71 -3.69
C LYS A 88 -21.47 3.37 -4.78
N ALA A 89 -20.71 2.59 -5.54
CA ALA A 89 -20.32 2.95 -6.90
C ALA A 89 -20.41 1.72 -7.80
N LYS A 90 -21.54 1.54 -8.52
CA LYS A 90 -21.61 0.52 -9.57
C LYS A 90 -20.61 0.90 -10.67
N PRO A 91 -19.64 0.05 -11.05
CA PRO A 91 -18.78 0.32 -12.20
C PRO A 91 -19.68 0.49 -13.43
N LYS A 92 -19.58 1.64 -14.10
CA LYS A 92 -20.40 1.93 -15.27
C LYS A 92 -19.97 1.00 -16.41
N ARG A 93 -20.96 0.42 -17.11
CA ARG A 93 -20.82 -0.56 -18.22
C ARG A 93 -19.49 -0.42 -18.96
N VAL A 94 -18.69 -1.48 -18.90
CA VAL A 94 -17.42 -1.62 -19.63
C VAL A 94 -17.64 -1.28 -21.10
N SER A 95 -16.88 -0.31 -21.62
CA SER A 95 -16.97 0.12 -23.02
C SER A 95 -16.45 -0.97 -23.96
N SER A 96 -16.98 -1.00 -25.19
CA SER A 96 -16.67 -2.01 -26.22
C SER A 96 -15.16 -2.23 -26.40
N ASN A 97 -14.40 -1.13 -26.37
CA ASN A 97 -12.95 -1.09 -26.57
C ASN A 97 -12.17 -1.91 -25.51
N ILE A 98 -12.68 -2.01 -24.27
CA ILE A 98 -11.99 -2.77 -23.21
C ILE A 98 -12.09 -4.27 -23.47
N LYS A 99 -13.22 -4.76 -23.99
CA LYS A 99 -13.39 -6.18 -24.36
C LYS A 99 -12.46 -6.60 -25.51
N GLU A 100 -12.10 -5.66 -26.38
CA GLU A 100 -11.15 -5.88 -27.47
C GLU A 100 -9.70 -5.87 -26.98
N LEU A 101 -9.34 -4.98 -26.05
CA LEU A 101 -8.03 -4.99 -25.39
C LEU A 101 -7.75 -6.30 -24.65
N ILE A 102 -8.77 -6.91 -24.05
CA ILE A 102 -8.68 -8.19 -23.32
C ILE A 102 -8.41 -9.40 -24.23
N LYS A 103 -8.70 -9.29 -25.54
CA LYS A 103 -8.36 -10.34 -26.52
C LYS A 103 -6.88 -10.38 -26.92
N LYS A 104 -6.06 -9.45 -26.43
CA LYS A 104 -4.62 -9.44 -26.69
C LYS A 104 -3.92 -10.60 -25.96
N GLN A 105 -2.73 -10.94 -26.45
CA GLN A 105 -1.87 -11.95 -25.82
C GLN A 105 -1.45 -11.49 -24.41
N ALA A 106 -1.37 -12.45 -23.48
CA ALA A 106 -0.94 -12.17 -22.11
C ALA A 106 0.51 -11.66 -22.07
N GLU A 107 0.74 -10.52 -21.43
CA GLU A 107 2.05 -9.87 -21.31
C GLU A 107 2.97 -10.56 -20.30
N CYS A 108 2.39 -11.21 -19.28
CA CYS A 108 3.12 -11.97 -18.27
C CYS A 108 2.31 -13.16 -17.76
N ASN A 109 3.02 -14.15 -17.21
CA ASN A 109 2.43 -15.30 -16.50
C ASN A 109 2.75 -15.18 -15.00
N ILE A 110 1.75 -15.38 -14.15
CA ILE A 110 1.90 -15.34 -12.68
C ILE A 110 1.66 -16.74 -12.13
N GLY A 111 2.70 -17.36 -11.57
CA GLY A 111 2.60 -18.66 -10.91
C GLY A 111 2.33 -18.52 -9.42
N LEU A 112 1.32 -19.23 -8.89
CA LEU A 112 1.07 -19.32 -7.46
C LEU A 112 1.69 -20.59 -6.89
N VAL A 113 2.61 -20.44 -5.93
CA VAL A 113 3.33 -21.55 -5.29
C VAL A 113 3.12 -21.49 -3.77
N GLY A 114 3.00 -22.64 -3.13
CA GLY A 114 2.76 -22.75 -1.68
C GLY A 114 2.20 -24.11 -1.28
N HIS A 115 2.08 -24.35 0.02
CA HIS A 115 1.59 -25.61 0.60
C HIS A 115 0.19 -25.99 0.11
N VAL A 116 -0.19 -27.25 0.32
CA VAL A 116 -1.55 -27.77 0.06
C VAL A 116 -2.57 -26.95 0.87
N ASP A 117 -3.80 -26.83 0.39
CA ASP A 117 -4.91 -26.10 1.04
C ASP A 117 -4.73 -24.60 1.33
N HIS A 118 -3.61 -23.98 0.95
CA HIS A 118 -3.38 -22.53 1.06
C HIS A 118 -4.22 -21.68 0.08
N GLY A 119 -5.33 -22.21 -0.45
CA GLY A 119 -6.28 -21.47 -1.27
C GLY A 119 -5.76 -20.95 -2.61
N LYS A 120 -4.71 -21.55 -3.18
CA LYS A 120 -4.10 -21.12 -4.45
C LYS A 120 -5.13 -21.10 -5.60
N THR A 121 -5.81 -22.21 -5.85
CA THR A 121 -6.91 -22.32 -6.83
C THR A 121 -8.04 -21.32 -6.52
N THR A 122 -8.40 -21.20 -5.23
CA THR A 122 -9.44 -20.26 -4.77
C THR A 122 -9.09 -18.81 -5.08
N LEU A 123 -7.82 -18.41 -4.95
CA LEU A 123 -7.34 -17.08 -5.30
C LEU A 123 -7.40 -16.84 -6.81
N VAL A 124 -7.02 -17.83 -7.64
CA VAL A 124 -7.19 -17.71 -9.10
C VAL A 124 -8.66 -17.49 -9.45
N LYS A 125 -9.58 -18.31 -8.93
CA LYS A 125 -11.02 -18.16 -9.16
C LYS A 125 -11.57 -16.82 -8.68
N ALA A 126 -11.10 -16.28 -7.56
CA ALA A 126 -11.51 -14.96 -7.10
C ALA A 126 -11.06 -13.82 -8.04
N LEU A 127 -9.91 -13.98 -8.70
CA LEU A 127 -9.34 -12.99 -9.62
C LEU A 127 -9.88 -13.11 -11.05
N THR A 128 -10.02 -14.33 -11.59
CA THR A 128 -10.38 -14.58 -13.00
C THR A 128 -11.82 -15.07 -13.21
N GLY A 129 -12.48 -15.56 -12.16
CA GLY A 129 -13.79 -16.22 -12.24
C GLY A 129 -13.75 -17.69 -12.64
N ASP A 130 -12.59 -18.22 -13.05
CA ASP A 130 -12.42 -19.57 -13.59
C ASP A 130 -11.78 -20.52 -12.56
N TRP A 131 -12.15 -21.80 -12.63
CA TRP A 131 -11.61 -22.83 -11.73
C TRP A 131 -10.58 -23.68 -12.48
N THR A 132 -9.34 -23.64 -12.00
CA THR A 132 -8.19 -24.23 -12.71
C THR A 132 -8.07 -25.75 -12.58
N ASP A 133 -8.60 -26.34 -11.50
CA ASP A 133 -8.61 -27.79 -11.28
C ASP A 133 -9.79 -28.42 -12.05
N ARG A 134 -9.55 -28.74 -13.33
CA ARG A 134 -10.59 -29.15 -14.30
C ARG A 134 -10.77 -30.65 -14.42
N HIS A 135 -9.86 -31.48 -13.90
CA HIS A 135 -10.01 -32.92 -13.91
C HIS A 135 -10.76 -33.43 -12.68
N SER A 136 -11.57 -34.48 -12.85
CA SER A 136 -12.31 -35.11 -11.74
C SER A 136 -11.39 -35.61 -10.64
N GLU A 137 -10.26 -36.25 -10.98
CA GLU A 137 -9.26 -36.69 -9.99
C GLU A 137 -8.67 -35.54 -9.16
N GLU A 138 -8.56 -34.33 -9.72
CA GLU A 138 -8.05 -33.16 -8.99
C GLU A 138 -9.07 -32.69 -7.94
N GLN A 139 -10.35 -32.72 -8.30
CA GLN A 139 -11.46 -32.33 -7.43
C GLN A 139 -11.76 -33.40 -6.37
N GLU A 140 -11.72 -34.69 -6.72
CA GLU A 140 -11.93 -35.82 -5.81
C GLU A 140 -10.81 -35.95 -4.77
N ARG A 141 -9.55 -35.68 -5.16
CA ARG A 141 -8.38 -35.81 -4.27
C ARG A 141 -7.97 -34.50 -3.60
N GLY A 142 -8.57 -33.37 -3.97
CA GLY A 142 -8.22 -32.05 -3.43
C GLY A 142 -6.81 -31.56 -3.78
N ILE A 143 -6.20 -32.09 -4.85
CA ILE A 143 -4.83 -31.76 -5.25
C ILE A 143 -4.77 -31.44 -6.74
N SER A 144 -4.08 -30.34 -7.10
CA SER A 144 -3.78 -30.04 -8.50
C SER A 144 -2.76 -31.05 -9.04
N ILE A 145 -3.15 -31.82 -10.05
CA ILE A 145 -2.32 -32.85 -10.69
C ILE A 145 -1.60 -32.24 -11.91
N LYS A 146 -2.22 -31.26 -12.57
CA LYS A 146 -1.66 -30.50 -13.68
C LYS A 146 -1.63 -29.01 -13.37
N PHE A 147 -0.79 -28.27 -14.11
CA PHE A 147 -0.81 -26.81 -14.09
C PHE A 147 -2.05 -26.31 -14.85
N GLY A 148 -3.03 -25.80 -14.12
CA GLY A 148 -4.14 -25.05 -14.70
C GLY A 148 -3.76 -23.60 -14.99
N TYR A 149 -4.17 -23.11 -16.15
CA TYR A 149 -3.95 -21.73 -16.60
C TYR A 149 -5.28 -21.00 -16.74
N SER A 150 -5.29 -19.73 -16.35
CA SER A 150 -6.45 -18.84 -16.51
C SER A 150 -5.98 -17.42 -16.80
N ASN A 151 -6.74 -16.69 -17.62
CA ASN A 151 -6.41 -15.33 -18.03
C ASN A 151 -6.92 -14.32 -17.00
N ALA A 152 -6.03 -13.46 -16.51
CA ALA A 152 -6.36 -12.37 -15.61
C ALA A 152 -6.09 -11.02 -16.29
N SER A 153 -7.15 -10.27 -16.60
CA SER A 153 -7.00 -8.88 -17.09
C SER A 153 -7.14 -7.91 -15.92
N ILE A 154 -6.05 -7.26 -15.55
CA ILE A 154 -6.00 -6.23 -14.51
C ILE A 154 -6.22 -4.87 -15.18
N LEU A 155 -7.22 -4.14 -14.71
CA LEU A 155 -7.62 -2.82 -15.19
C LEU A 155 -7.39 -1.80 -14.08
N TYR A 156 -6.91 -0.62 -14.45
CA TYR A 156 -6.80 0.53 -13.55
C TYR A 156 -7.94 1.51 -13.81
N CYS A 157 -8.57 2.03 -12.75
CA CYS A 157 -9.64 3.02 -12.86
C CYS A 157 -9.17 4.40 -12.35
N PRO A 158 -8.82 5.35 -13.25
CA PRO A 158 -8.33 6.68 -12.85
C PRO A 158 -9.33 7.52 -12.04
N SER A 159 -10.62 7.16 -12.06
CA SER A 159 -11.66 7.85 -11.30
C SER A 159 -11.82 7.36 -9.87
N CYS A 160 -11.32 6.15 -9.57
CA CYS A 160 -11.42 5.53 -8.24
C CYS A 160 -10.06 5.37 -7.56
N ASP A 161 -8.95 5.53 -8.30
CA ASP A 161 -7.57 5.25 -7.84
C ASP A 161 -7.39 3.77 -7.41
N GLU A 162 -8.09 2.86 -8.09
CA GLU A 162 -8.15 1.43 -7.76
C GLU A 162 -7.85 0.54 -8.97
N TYR A 163 -7.29 -0.64 -8.68
CA TYR A 163 -7.10 -1.75 -9.62
C TYR A 163 -8.18 -2.80 -9.43
N LEU A 164 -8.76 -3.26 -10.53
CA LEU A 164 -9.82 -4.27 -10.56
C LEU A 164 -9.48 -5.32 -11.62
N THR A 165 -9.85 -6.57 -11.41
CA THR A 165 -9.86 -7.54 -12.52
C THR A 165 -11.11 -7.33 -13.35
N TYR A 166 -11.05 -7.65 -14.65
CA TYR A 166 -12.22 -7.58 -15.54
C TYR A 166 -13.42 -8.36 -14.99
N TYR A 167 -13.18 -9.55 -14.41
CA TYR A 167 -14.22 -10.37 -13.77
C TYR A 167 -14.92 -9.66 -12.58
N LEU A 168 -14.18 -8.87 -11.80
CA LEU A 168 -14.75 -8.07 -10.71
C LEU A 168 -15.45 -6.80 -11.22
N ALA A 169 -15.07 -6.30 -12.40
CA ALA A 169 -15.68 -5.12 -13.03
C ALA A 169 -16.98 -5.42 -13.82
N GLU A 170 -17.26 -6.70 -14.14
CA GLU A 170 -18.51 -7.13 -14.79
C GLU A 170 -19.64 -7.53 -13.81
N GLN A 171 -19.37 -7.59 -12.50
CA GLN A 171 -20.35 -7.94 -11.44
C GLN A 171 -21.14 -6.72 -10.91
#